data_AF-A0A7K6F551-F1
#
_entry.id   AF-A0A7K6F551-F1
#
_cell.length_a   1.000
_cell.length_b   1.000
_cell.length_c   1.000
_cell.angle_alpha   90.00
_cell.angle_beta   90.00
_cell.angle_gamma   90.00
#
_symmetry.space_group_name_H-M   'P 1'
#
loop_
_entity.id
_entity.type
_entity.pdbx_description
1 polymer ?
#
loop_
_entity_poly.entity_id
_entity_poly.type
_entity_poly.pdbx_seq_one_letter_code
_entity_poly.pdbx_strand_id
1 'polypeptide(L)'
;VPVDGSHWLSMREVLDMLRQKGHEVVVVAPEVTLHIKPSKNFVMKTYSVPYTQEEMEKDFKAFLHTSFEEGSFLERFLKVYEGMKKLGNMSSASCQQLLQNKELMTYLEENKF
;
A
#
# COMPACT_ATOMS: atom_id res chain seq x y z
N VAL A 1 -2.71 10.17 4.06
CA VAL A 1 -3.44 8.95 3.64
C VAL A 1 -2.68 7.74 4.15
N PRO A 2 -3.32 6.85 4.92
CA PRO A 2 -2.68 5.65 5.44
C PRO A 2 -2.27 4.72 4.29
N VAL A 3 -1.03 4.26 4.33
CA VAL A 3 -0.47 3.29 3.37
C VAL A 3 -0.70 1.88 3.91
N ASP A 4 -0.56 0.85 3.06
CA ASP A 4 -0.58 -0.56 3.48
C ASP A 4 0.46 -0.86 4.60
N GLY A 5 0.40 -2.05 5.21
CA GLY A 5 1.24 -2.42 6.34
C GLY A 5 0.61 -2.04 7.68
N SER A 6 1.44 -1.65 8.66
CA SER A 6 0.99 -1.31 10.00
C SER A 6 0.02 -0.13 10.04
N HIS A 7 0.21 0.88 9.18
CA HIS A 7 -0.70 2.01 9.06
C HIS A 7 -2.12 1.58 8.67
N TRP A 8 -2.25 0.66 7.71
CA TRP A 8 -3.54 0.09 7.32
C TRP A 8 -4.18 -0.70 8.45
N LEU A 9 -3.41 -1.52 9.17
CA LEU A 9 -3.93 -2.32 10.29
C LEU A 9 -4.57 -1.44 11.36
N SER A 10 -3.93 -0.31 11.72
CA SER A 10 -4.50 0.66 12.65
C SER A 10 -5.75 1.35 12.12
N MET A 11 -5.85 1.56 10.81
CA MET A 11 -7.02 2.20 10.19
C MET A 11 -8.26 1.32 10.16
N ARG A 12 -8.12 0.00 10.23
CA ARG A 12 -9.27 -0.92 10.15
C ARG A 12 -10.33 -0.61 11.20
N GLU A 13 -9.93 -0.35 12.44
CA GLU A 13 -10.86 0.01 13.52
C GLU A 13 -11.59 1.32 13.23
N VAL A 14 -10.88 2.30 12.65
CA VAL A 14 -11.46 3.59 12.26
C VAL A 14 -12.52 3.41 11.18
N LEU A 15 -12.27 2.58 10.18
CA LEU A 15 -13.23 2.27 9.11
C LEU A 15 -14.51 1.61 9.68
N ASP A 16 -14.35 0.68 10.62
CA ASP A 16 -15.47 0.00 11.26
C ASP A 16 -16.33 0.99 12.08
N MET A 17 -15.69 1.90 12.82
CA MET A 17 -16.39 2.96 13.56
C MET A 17 -17.12 3.93 12.64
N LEU A 18 -16.51 4.33 11.51
CA LEU A 18 -17.14 5.22 10.53
C LEU A 18 -18.41 4.58 9.95
N ARG A 19 -18.34 3.30 9.60
CA ARG A 19 -19.51 2.55 9.13
C ARG A 19 -20.61 2.47 10.18
N GLN A 20 -20.28 2.16 11.43
CA GLN A 20 -21.27 2.10 12.52
C GLN A 20 -21.98 3.45 12.73
N LYS A 21 -21.30 4.56 12.43
CA LYS A 21 -21.88 5.91 12.45
C LYS A 21 -22.68 6.28 11.20
N GLY A 22 -22.84 5.34 10.26
CA GLY A 22 -23.61 5.55 9.03
C GLY A 22 -22.84 6.21 7.90
N HIS A 23 -21.51 6.32 7.98
CA HIS A 23 -20.70 6.82 6.88
C HIS A 23 -20.41 5.72 5.86
N GLU A 24 -20.59 6.05 4.58
CA GLU A 24 -20.03 5.26 3.49
C GLU A 24 -18.54 5.57 3.34
N VAL A 25 -17.71 4.54 3.32
CA VAL A 25 -16.25 4.69 3.18
C VAL A 25 -15.79 3.95 1.95
N VAL A 26 -15.02 4.64 1.10
CA VAL A 26 -14.36 4.08 -0.08
C VAL A 26 -12.87 3.94 0.22
N VAL A 27 -12.33 2.75 0.05
CA VAL A 27 -10.90 2.45 0.15
C VAL A 27 -10.35 2.23 -1.24
N VAL A 28 -9.40 3.08 -1.63
CA VAL A 28 -8.65 2.96 -2.89
C VAL A 28 -7.31 2.28 -2.61
N ALA A 29 -7.04 1.18 -3.28
CA ALA A 29 -5.82 0.40 -3.09
C ALA A 29 -5.33 -0.23 -4.40
N PRO A 30 -4.02 -0.51 -4.56
CA PRO A 30 -3.55 -1.33 -5.67
C PRO A 30 -4.14 -2.75 -5.60
N GLU A 31 -4.19 -3.47 -6.72
CA GLU A 31 -4.64 -4.88 -6.72
C GLU A 31 -3.67 -5.81 -5.96
N VAL A 32 -2.39 -5.43 -5.91
CA VAL A 32 -1.33 -6.10 -5.16
C VAL A 32 -1.10 -5.36 -3.83
N THR A 33 -1.33 -6.05 -2.72
CA THR A 33 -1.37 -5.47 -1.36
C THR A 33 -0.79 -6.45 -0.34
N LEU A 34 -0.21 -5.92 0.74
CA LEU A 34 0.24 -6.72 1.89
C LEU A 34 -0.96 -7.14 2.75
N HIS A 35 -1.73 -6.18 3.25
CA HIS A 35 -2.76 -6.43 4.26
C HIS A 35 -4.15 -5.89 3.91
N ILE A 36 -4.29 -5.10 2.85
CA ILE A 36 -5.60 -4.59 2.41
C ILE A 36 -6.37 -5.72 1.75
N LYS A 37 -7.55 -6.05 2.29
CA LYS A 37 -8.43 -7.09 1.75
C LYS A 37 -9.87 -6.57 1.67
N PRO A 38 -10.69 -7.08 0.74
CA PRO A 38 -12.10 -6.75 0.68
C PRO A 38 -12.79 -7.02 2.01
N SER A 39 -13.68 -6.10 2.42
CA SER A 39 -14.47 -6.21 3.64
C SER A 39 -15.89 -5.76 3.35
N LYS A 40 -16.84 -6.22 4.17
CA LYS A 40 -18.19 -5.67 4.15
C LYS A 40 -18.22 -4.22 4.66
N ASN A 41 -17.19 -3.79 5.40
CA ASN A 41 -17.17 -2.53 6.15
C ASN A 41 -16.87 -1.28 5.32
N PHE A 42 -16.44 -1.44 4.08
CA PHE A 42 -16.15 -0.34 3.15
C PHE A 42 -16.29 -0.83 1.72
N VAL A 43 -16.45 0.10 0.79
CA VAL A 43 -16.36 -0.19 -0.65
C VAL A 43 -14.90 -0.16 -1.05
N MET A 44 -14.42 -1.22 -1.72
CA MET A 44 -13.04 -1.28 -2.19
C MET A 44 -12.98 -1.01 -3.69
N LYS A 45 -12.14 -0.07 -4.10
CA LYS A 45 -11.82 0.25 -5.50
C LYS A 45 -10.35 -0.05 -5.74
N THR A 46 -10.05 -0.86 -6.75
CA THR A 46 -8.68 -1.28 -7.05
C THR A 46 -8.18 -0.74 -8.37
N TYR A 47 -6.86 -0.64 -8.49
CA TYR A 47 -6.17 -0.30 -9.74
C TYR A 47 -4.96 -1.22 -9.95
N SER A 48 -4.62 -1.48 -11.21
CA SER A 48 -3.51 -2.36 -11.55
C SER A 48 -2.15 -1.71 -11.35
N VAL A 49 -1.14 -2.53 -11.08
CA VAL A 49 0.24 -2.08 -10.79
C VAL A 49 1.27 -2.90 -11.56
N PRO A 50 2.45 -2.35 -11.88
CA PRO A 50 3.43 -3.02 -12.74
C PRO A 50 4.34 -3.96 -11.94
N TYR A 51 3.80 -4.65 -10.95
CA TYR A 51 4.51 -5.63 -10.13
C TYR A 51 3.54 -6.67 -9.58
N THR A 52 4.06 -7.86 -9.31
CA THR A 52 3.30 -9.00 -8.80
C THR A 52 3.30 -9.04 -7.27
N GLN A 53 2.40 -9.83 -6.70
CA GLN A 53 2.38 -10.12 -5.26
C GLN A 53 3.70 -10.75 -4.79
N GLU A 54 4.26 -11.66 -5.58
CA GLU A 54 5.53 -12.33 -5.25
C GLU A 54 6.69 -11.33 -5.21
N GLU A 55 6.79 -10.41 -6.18
CA GLU A 55 7.83 -9.38 -6.19
C GLU A 55 7.72 -8.46 -4.97
N MET A 56 6.50 -8.01 -4.64
CA MET A 56 6.26 -7.17 -3.46
C MET A 56 6.68 -7.89 -2.18
N GLU A 57 6.24 -9.13 -1.98
CA GLU A 57 6.55 -9.92 -0.78
C GLU A 57 8.05 -10.23 -0.67
N LYS A 58 8.68 -10.60 -1.78
CA LYS A 58 10.12 -10.86 -1.85
C LYS A 58 10.92 -9.64 -1.43
N ASP A 59 10.61 -8.47 -2.00
CA ASP A 59 11.37 -7.26 -1.75
C ASP A 59 11.12 -6.68 -0.36
N PHE A 60 9.88 -6.76 0.12
CA PHE A 60 9.55 -6.38 1.48
C PHE A 60 10.23 -7.29 2.50
N LYS A 61 10.22 -8.61 2.30
CA LYS A 61 10.90 -9.57 3.17
C LYS A 61 12.42 -9.39 3.15
N ALA A 62 13.00 -9.15 1.97
CA ALA A 62 14.43 -8.89 1.83
C ALA A 62 14.84 -7.61 2.58
N PHE A 63 14.05 -6.54 2.45
CA PHE A 63 14.26 -5.30 3.18
C PHE A 63 14.19 -5.50 4.70
N LEU A 64 13.16 -6.20 5.20
CA LEU A 64 13.03 -6.51 6.62
C LEU A 64 14.20 -7.35 7.13
N HIS A 65 14.52 -8.46 6.46
CA HIS A 65 15.61 -9.35 6.86
C HIS A 65 16.93 -8.60 6.94
N THR A 66 17.27 -7.84 5.90
CA THR A 66 18.48 -7.03 5.83
C THR A 66 18.55 -5.99 6.96
N SER A 67 17.42 -5.39 7.32
CA SER A 67 17.36 -4.37 8.38
C SER A 67 17.75 -4.90 9.76
N PHE A 68 17.57 -6.20 9.99
CA PHE A 68 17.89 -6.88 11.25
C PHE A 68 19.05 -7.87 11.15
N GLU A 69 19.73 -7.93 10.01
CA GLU A 69 20.88 -8.79 9.80
C GLU A 69 22.06 -8.35 10.70
N GLU A 70 22.74 -9.32 11.31
CA GLU A 70 23.99 -9.08 12.03
C GLU A 70 25.15 -8.87 11.05
N GLY A 71 26.18 -8.12 11.45
CA GLY A 71 27.35 -7.87 10.61
C GLY A 71 27.81 -6.40 10.62
N SER A 72 28.58 -6.03 9.61
CA SER A 72 29.12 -4.67 9.47
C SER A 72 27.98 -3.66 9.30
N PHE A 73 28.02 -2.58 10.11
CA PHE A 73 27.05 -1.50 10.01
C PHE A 73 27.00 -0.89 8.60
N LEU A 74 28.16 -0.69 7.97
CA LEU A 74 28.24 -0.07 6.64
C LEU A 74 27.62 -0.96 5.57
N GLU A 75 27.92 -2.26 5.59
CA GLU A 75 27.34 -3.23 4.65
C GLU A 75 25.82 -3.31 4.81
N ARG A 76 25.35 -3.41 6.06
CA ARG A 76 23.91 -3.39 6.36
C ARG A 76 23.26 -2.11 5.87
N PHE A 77 23.86 -0.94 6.13
CA PHE A 77 23.34 0.34 5.71
C PHE A 77 23.17 0.41 4.18
N LEU A 78 24.16 -0.04 3.42
CA LEU A 78 24.11 -0.06 1.96
C LEU A 78 22.98 -0.98 1.44
N LYS A 79 22.88 -2.21 1.97
CA LYS A 79 21.81 -3.14 1.58
C LYS A 79 20.41 -2.61 1.95
N VAL A 80 20.27 -2.01 3.14
CA VAL A 80 19.00 -1.37 3.58
C VAL A 80 18.63 -0.22 2.65
N TYR A 81 19.60 0.61 2.26
CA TYR A 81 19.38 1.71 1.32
C TYR A 81 18.91 1.20 -0.06
N GLU A 82 19.51 0.14 -0.59
CA GLU A 82 19.07 -0.49 -1.84
C GLU A 82 17.64 -1.05 -1.73
N GLY A 83 17.32 -1.71 -0.61
CA GLY A 83 15.96 -2.19 -0.32
C GLY A 83 14.94 -1.05 -0.24
N MET A 84 15.27 0.04 0.46
CA MET A 84 14.42 1.23 0.52
C MET A 84 14.19 1.85 -0.86
N LYS A 85 15.25 1.94 -1.68
CA LYS A 85 15.15 2.46 -3.04
C LYS A 85 14.20 1.61 -3.88
N LYS A 86 14.27 0.28 -3.76
CA LYS A 86 13.40 -0.64 -4.50
C LYS A 86 11.93 -0.49 -4.08
N LEU A 87 11.64 -0.48 -2.77
CA LEU A 87 10.29 -0.26 -2.25
C LEU A 87 9.75 1.14 -2.60
N GLY A 88 10.62 2.15 -2.59
CA GLY A 88 10.30 3.51 -3.02
C GLY A 88 9.91 3.58 -4.49
N ASN A 89 10.66 2.90 -5.37
CA ASN A 89 10.33 2.80 -6.79
C ASN A 89 8.97 2.11 -7.03
N MET A 90 8.69 1.00 -6.32
CA MET A 90 7.38 0.34 -6.38
C MET A 90 6.25 1.29 -5.95
N SER A 91 6.44 2.01 -4.84
CA SER A 91 5.46 2.96 -4.33
C SER A 91 5.21 4.11 -5.32
N SER A 92 6.27 4.63 -5.94
CA SER A 92 6.17 5.66 -6.98
C SER A 92 5.44 5.16 -8.22
N ALA A 93 5.75 3.94 -8.68
CA ALA A 93 5.07 3.31 -9.80
C ALA A 93 3.57 3.09 -9.52
N SER A 94 3.22 2.64 -8.30
CA SER A 94 1.83 2.50 -7.86
C SER A 94 1.09 3.84 -7.89
N CYS A 95 1.70 4.91 -7.38
CA CYS A 95 1.12 6.25 -7.42
C CYS A 95 0.89 6.72 -8.88
N GLN A 96 1.85 6.48 -9.76
CA GLN A 96 1.72 6.80 -11.18
C GLN A 96 0.56 6.02 -11.82
N GLN A 97 0.41 4.72 -11.55
CA GLN A 97 -0.71 3.94 -12.08
C GLN A 97 -2.07 4.42 -11.55
N LEU A 98 -2.15 4.78 -10.27
CA LEU A 98 -3.37 5.37 -9.69
C LEU A 98 -3.78 6.63 -10.45
N LEU A 99 -2.85 7.57 -10.63
CA LEU A 99 -3.13 8.85 -11.32
C LEU A 99 -3.43 8.67 -12.81
N GLN A 100 -2.91 7.61 -13.43
CA GLN A 100 -3.20 7.27 -14.83
C GLN A 100 -4.52 6.53 -15.01
N ASN A 101 -5.11 5.97 -13.95
CA ASN A 101 -6.40 5.30 -14.01
C ASN A 101 -7.53 6.33 -14.13
N LYS A 102 -7.85 6.70 -15.37
CA LYS A 102 -8.87 7.71 -15.68
C LYS A 102 -10.24 7.38 -15.10
N GLU A 103 -10.67 6.13 -15.19
CA GLU A 103 -11.97 5.70 -14.66
C GLU A 103 -12.07 5.96 -13.15
N LEU A 104 -11.04 5.55 -12.40
CA LEU A 104 -11.01 5.74 -10.96
C LEU A 104 -10.87 7.21 -10.59
N MET A 105 -10.03 7.97 -11.28
CA MET A 105 -9.86 9.40 -11.02
C MET A 105 -11.15 10.20 -11.30
N THR A 106 -11.85 9.90 -12.41
CA THR A 106 -13.15 10.50 -12.71
C THR A 106 -14.19 10.13 -11.66
N TYR A 107 -14.24 8.85 -11.23
CA TYR A 107 -15.13 8.44 -10.14
C TYR A 107 -14.87 9.25 -8.86
N LEU A 108 -13.61 9.45 -8.48
CA LEU A 108 -13.27 10.21 -7.27
C LEU A 108 -13.69 11.69 -7.38
N GLU A 109 -13.46 12.30 -8.55
CA GLU A 109 -13.84 13.68 -8.83
C GLU A 109 -15.37 13.88 -8.80
N GLU A 110 -16.13 13.00 -9.47
CA GLU A 110 -17.60 13.08 -9.52
C GLU A 110 -18.26 12.90 -8.14
N ASN A 111 -17.66 12.06 -7.29
CA ASN A 111 -18.15 11.81 -5.93
C ASN A 111 -17.61 12.82 -4.90
N LYS A 112 -16.82 13.81 -5.32
CA LYS A 112 -16.32 14.92 -4.48
C LYS A 112 -15.51 14.46 -3.26
N PHE A 113 -14.67 13.45 -3.45
CA PHE A 113 -13.68 13.04 -2.44
C PHE A 113 -12.52 14.03 -2.32
#